data_AF-A0A512JEV1-F1
#
_entry.id   AF-A0A512JEV1-F1
#
_cell.length_a   1.000
_cell.length_b   1.000
_cell.length_c   1.000
_cell.angle_alpha   90.00
_cell.angle_beta   90.00
_cell.angle_gamma   90.00
#
_symmetry.space_group_name_H-M   'P 1'
#
loop_
_entity.id
_entity.type
_entity.pdbx_description
1 polymer ?
#
loop_
_entity_poly.entity_id
_entity_poly.type
_entity_poly.pdbx_seq_one_letter_code
_entity_poly.pdbx_strand_id
1 'polypeptide(L)'
;MSRLVRTETLTGEIALATQGFEIPTELREFADKSVEQARTAFGSFFSGALKTSEQLQSTGVNVQSTVHAAILKGIDHAQSNANATFDFTQKLFRARDLREAFELQSEYVKSQFATLQSQVKEYGALAQKTAH
;
A
#
# COMPACT_ATOMS: atom_id res chain seq x y z
N MET A 1 -11.76 27.67 -54.61
CA MET A 1 -11.51 26.31 -54.06
C MET A 1 -10.95 26.44 -52.64
N SER A 2 -11.78 26.90 -51.71
CA SER A 2 -11.40 27.03 -50.29
C SER A 2 -11.84 25.78 -49.53
N ARG A 3 -10.83 25.15 -48.94
CA ARG A 3 -10.83 23.92 -48.17
C ARG A 3 -11.91 23.90 -47.06
N LEU A 4 -12.92 23.05 -47.22
CA LEU A 4 -13.69 22.49 -46.11
C LEU A 4 -12.87 21.30 -45.55
N VAL A 5 -11.93 21.57 -44.64
CA VAL A 5 -11.29 20.50 -43.85
C VAL A 5 -12.25 20.14 -42.71
N ARG A 6 -13.11 19.17 -43.02
CA ARG A 6 -13.49 18.03 -42.17
C ARG A 6 -13.24 18.23 -40.67
N THR A 7 -14.26 18.70 -39.96
CA THR A 7 -14.35 18.71 -38.49
C THR A 7 -14.75 17.35 -37.89
N GLU A 8 -14.59 16.25 -38.62
CA GLU A 8 -15.06 14.91 -38.18
C GLU A 8 -13.96 14.02 -37.58
N THR A 9 -12.70 14.45 -37.59
CA THR A 9 -11.58 13.61 -37.11
C THR A 9 -11.32 13.69 -35.61
N LEU A 10 -11.90 14.65 -34.87
CA LEU A 10 -11.63 14.80 -33.43
C LEU A 10 -12.55 13.95 -32.53
N THR A 11 -13.75 13.58 -32.99
CA THR A 11 -14.68 12.76 -32.22
C THR A 11 -14.34 11.26 -32.30
N GLY A 12 -13.66 10.83 -33.37
CA GLY A 12 -13.27 9.44 -33.58
C GLY A 12 -12.10 8.98 -32.70
N GLU A 13 -11.13 9.84 -32.40
CA GLU A 13 -9.98 9.48 -31.56
C GLU A 13 -10.35 9.39 -30.07
N ILE A 14 -11.30 10.20 -29.60
CA ILE A 14 -11.78 10.15 -28.21
C ILE A 14 -12.68 8.93 -27.98
N ALA A 15 -13.39 8.45 -29.02
CA ALA A 15 -14.22 7.25 -28.95
C ALA A 15 -13.41 5.95 -28.84
N LEU A 16 -12.15 5.92 -29.31
CA LEU A 16 -11.25 4.77 -29.14
C LEU A 16 -10.74 4.63 -27.70
N ALA A 17 -10.59 5.73 -26.96
CA ALA A 17 -10.14 5.68 -25.56
C ALA A 17 -11.19 5.08 -24.61
N THR A 18 -12.43 4.91 -25.06
CA THR A 18 -13.55 4.35 -24.31
C THR A 18 -13.95 2.93 -24.74
N GLN A 19 -13.25 2.30 -25.68
CA GLN A 19 -13.45 0.89 -26.03
C GLN A 19 -12.78 0.03 -24.94
N GLY A 20 -13.54 -0.21 -23.86
CA GLY A 20 -13.34 -1.25 -22.84
C GLY A 20 -11.89 -1.61 -22.52
N PHE A 21 -11.22 -0.83 -21.67
CA PHE A 21 -10.02 -1.33 -20.98
C PHE A 21 -10.46 -2.40 -19.98
N GLU A 22 -10.62 -3.64 -20.45
CA GLU A 22 -10.78 -4.81 -19.59
C GLU A 22 -9.41 -5.48 -19.44
N ILE A 23 -8.95 -5.63 -18.20
CA ILE A 23 -7.78 -6.45 -17.91
C ILE A 23 -8.16 -7.91 -18.19
N PRO A 24 -7.43 -8.62 -19.08
CA PRO A 24 -7.61 -10.05 -19.33
C PRO A 24 -7.61 -10.86 -18.03
N THR A 25 -8.49 -11.86 -17.95
CA THR A 25 -8.68 -12.68 -16.75
C THR A 25 -7.37 -13.34 -16.30
N GLU A 26 -6.56 -13.83 -17.25
CA GLU A 26 -5.27 -14.47 -16.98
C GLU A 26 -4.28 -13.50 -16.33
N LEU A 27 -4.26 -12.23 -16.76
CA LEU A 27 -3.42 -11.19 -16.17
C LEU A 27 -3.88 -10.83 -14.75
N ARG A 28 -5.20 -10.81 -14.52
CA ARG A 28 -5.77 -10.60 -13.19
C ARG A 28 -5.42 -11.75 -12.23
N GLU A 29 -5.55 -13.00 -12.67
CA GLU A 29 -5.20 -14.17 -11.87
C GLU A 29 -3.71 -14.25 -11.57
N PHE A 30 -2.86 -13.93 -12.56
CA PHE A 30 -1.43 -13.85 -12.36
C PHE A 30 -1.07 -12.77 -11.32
N ALA A 31 -1.64 -11.57 -11.45
CA ALA A 31 -1.42 -10.49 -10.51
C ALA A 31 -1.90 -10.85 -9.09
N ASP A 32 -3.08 -11.46 -8.95
CA ASP A 32 -3.60 -11.95 -7.67
C ASP A 32 -2.62 -12.95 -7.02
N LYS A 33 -2.11 -13.93 -7.79
CA LYS A 33 -1.11 -14.89 -7.30
C LYS A 33 0.19 -14.21 -6.90
N SER A 34 0.67 -13.24 -7.68
CA SER A 34 1.90 -12.51 -7.37
C SER A 34 1.77 -11.68 -6.09
N VAL A 35 0.63 -11.02 -5.87
CA VAL A 35 0.35 -10.26 -4.64
C VAL A 35 0.30 -11.20 -3.44
N GLU A 36 -0.36 -12.36 -3.56
CA GLU A 36 -0.43 -13.35 -2.48
C GLU A 36 0.95 -13.93 -2.13
N GLN A 37 1.76 -14.24 -3.14
CA GLN A 37 3.14 -14.68 -2.95
C GLN A 37 3.99 -13.62 -2.25
N ALA A 38 3.87 -12.36 -2.67
CA ALA A 38 4.58 -11.24 -2.05
C ALA A 38 4.14 -11.05 -0.58
N ARG A 39 2.84 -11.17 -0.29
CA ARG A 39 2.29 -11.11 1.07
C ARG A 39 2.86 -12.23 1.95
N THR A 40 2.92 -13.44 1.43
CA THR A 40 3.50 -14.61 2.12
C THR A 40 4.98 -14.42 2.42
N ALA A 41 5.76 -13.97 1.43
CA ALA A 41 7.18 -13.71 1.59
C ALA A 41 7.44 -12.61 2.62
N PHE A 42 6.67 -11.52 2.57
CA PHE A 42 6.74 -10.43 3.54
C PHE A 42 6.42 -10.92 4.95
N GLY A 43 5.33 -11.67 5.13
CA GLY A 43 4.95 -12.22 6.43
C GLY A 43 6.01 -13.16 7.02
N SER A 44 6.67 -13.94 6.18
CA SER A 44 7.75 -14.85 6.58
C SER A 44 8.99 -14.08 7.02
N PHE A 45 9.40 -13.08 6.24
CA PHE A 45 10.51 -12.19 6.58
C PHE A 45 10.25 -11.44 7.90
N PHE A 46 9.06 -10.86 8.03
CA PHE A 46 8.63 -10.13 9.21
C PHE A 46 8.64 -11.00 10.48
N SER A 47 8.10 -12.21 10.38
CA SER A 47 8.12 -13.18 11.49
C SER A 47 9.54 -13.56 11.90
N GLY A 48 10.46 -13.66 10.93
CA GLY A 48 11.88 -13.87 11.21
C GLY A 48 12.51 -12.69 11.96
N ALA A 49 12.25 -11.47 11.50
CA ALA A 49 12.74 -10.25 12.13
C ALA A 49 12.25 -10.09 13.58
N LEU A 50 10.96 -10.35 13.84
CA LEU A 50 10.39 -10.33 15.19
C LEU A 50 11.09 -11.33 16.11
N LYS A 51 11.26 -12.58 15.68
CA LYS A 51 11.96 -13.61 16.46
C LYS A 51 13.40 -13.21 16.78
N THR A 52 14.11 -12.61 15.81
CA THR A 52 15.47 -12.09 16.06
C THR A 52 15.46 -10.98 17.11
N SER A 53 14.50 -10.05 17.06
CA SER A 53 14.37 -9.00 18.07
C SER A 53 14.12 -9.57 19.47
N GLU A 54 13.22 -10.54 19.60
CA GLU A 54 12.94 -11.24 20.86
C GLU A 54 14.18 -11.97 21.40
N GLN A 55 14.93 -12.63 20.52
CA GLN A 55 16.14 -13.35 20.90
C GLN A 55 17.25 -12.40 21.39
N LEU A 56 17.40 -11.22 20.77
CA LEU A 56 18.34 -10.18 21.23
C LEU A 56 17.97 -9.61 22.60
N GLN A 57 16.68 -9.53 22.91
CA GLN A 57 16.21 -9.14 24.24
C GLN A 57 16.56 -10.22 25.28
N SER A 58 16.43 -11.49 24.91
CA SER A 58 16.72 -12.64 25.80
C SER A 58 18.21 -12.83 26.12
N THR A 59 19.12 -12.36 25.26
CA THR A 59 20.58 -12.49 25.44
C THR A 59 21.19 -11.44 26.37
N GLY A 60 20.39 -10.52 26.94
CA GLY A 60 20.86 -9.52 27.91
C GLY A 60 21.60 -8.33 27.29
N VAL A 61 21.47 -8.11 25.97
CA VAL A 61 21.94 -6.87 25.33
C VAL A 61 21.08 -5.72 25.86
N ASN A 62 21.67 -4.82 26.64
CA ASN A 62 20.99 -3.65 27.21
C ASN A 62 20.67 -2.60 26.14
N VAL A 63 19.63 -2.84 25.35
CA VAL A 63 18.94 -1.79 24.59
C VAL A 63 18.02 -1.05 25.57
N GLN A 64 18.11 0.28 25.62
CA GLN A 64 17.21 1.07 26.46
C GLN A 64 15.76 0.69 26.14
N SER A 65 14.94 0.41 27.16
CA SER A 65 13.57 -0.11 26.99
C SER A 65 12.70 0.75 26.07
N THR A 66 12.92 2.07 26.08
CA THR A 66 12.28 3.03 25.17
C THR A 66 12.71 2.85 23.72
N VAL A 67 14.00 2.71 23.44
CA VAL A 67 14.52 2.45 22.08
C VAL A 67 13.94 1.16 21.53
N HIS A 68 13.89 0.10 22.36
CA HIS A 68 13.26 -1.16 21.97
C HIS A 68 11.76 -0.99 21.67
N ALA A 69 11.01 -0.24 22.49
CA ALA A 69 9.61 0.05 22.24
C ALA A 69 9.39 0.86 20.95
N ALA A 70 10.29 1.79 20.63
CA ALA A 70 10.27 2.53 19.36
C ALA A 70 10.51 1.62 18.15
N ILE A 71 11.46 0.69 18.26
CA ILE A 71 11.76 -0.31 17.21
C ILE A 71 10.55 -1.20 16.97
N LEU A 72 9.96 -1.79 18.02
CA LEU A 72 8.76 -2.63 17.89
C LEU A 72 7.60 -1.87 17.25
N LYS A 73 7.39 -0.61 17.65
CA LYS A 73 6.35 0.25 17.05
C LYS A 73 6.62 0.51 15.56
N GLY A 74 7.87 0.77 15.18
CA GLY A 74 8.25 0.92 13.77
C GLY A 74 8.00 -0.35 12.96
N ILE A 75 8.27 -1.51 13.54
CA ILE A 75 7.99 -2.82 12.97
C ILE A 75 6.47 -3.00 12.76
N ASP A 76 5.65 -2.74 13.78
CA ASP A 76 4.18 -2.79 13.67
C ASP A 76 3.63 -1.87 12.58
N HIS A 77 4.15 -0.63 12.50
CA HIS A 77 3.75 0.33 11.47
C HIS A 77 4.13 -0.15 10.07
N ALA A 78 5.33 -0.71 9.89
CA ALA A 78 5.75 -1.29 8.62
C ALA A 78 4.84 -2.45 8.19
N GLN A 79 4.42 -3.31 9.12
CA GLN A 79 3.48 -4.40 8.84
C GLN A 79 2.10 -3.87 8.42
N SER A 80 1.57 -2.91 9.17
CA SER A 80 0.27 -2.29 8.87
C SER A 80 0.27 -1.61 7.50
N ASN A 81 1.32 -0.82 7.21
CA ASN A 81 1.47 -0.12 5.94
C ASN A 81 1.60 -1.11 4.76
N ALA A 82 2.37 -2.18 4.93
CA ALA A 82 2.50 -3.23 3.92
C ALA A 82 1.17 -3.92 3.64
N ASN A 83 0.44 -4.34 4.69
CA ASN A 83 -0.89 -4.94 4.56
C ASN A 83 -1.86 -4.02 3.81
N ALA A 84 -1.93 -2.75 4.18
CA ALA A 84 -2.79 -1.78 3.52
C ALA A 84 -2.44 -1.60 2.03
N THR A 85 -1.14 -1.65 1.70
CA THR A 85 -0.66 -1.53 0.33
C THR A 85 -0.99 -2.78 -0.49
N PHE A 86 -0.84 -3.97 0.08
CA PHE A 86 -1.25 -5.22 -0.58
C PHE A 86 -2.75 -5.25 -0.83
N ASP A 87 -3.56 -4.89 0.16
CA ASP A 87 -5.02 -4.86 0.02
C ASP A 87 -5.46 -3.85 -1.05
N PHE A 88 -4.82 -2.66 -1.08
CA PHE A 88 -5.06 -1.67 -2.13
C PHE A 88 -4.68 -2.20 -3.52
N THR A 89 -3.49 -2.80 -3.65
CA THR A 89 -2.97 -3.32 -4.92
C THR A 89 -3.86 -4.43 -5.47
N GLN A 90 -4.33 -5.33 -4.60
CA GLN A 90 -5.26 -6.39 -4.98
C GLN A 90 -6.59 -5.83 -5.49
N LYS A 91 -7.15 -4.81 -4.81
CA LYS A 91 -8.37 -4.13 -5.29
C LYS A 91 -8.12 -3.44 -6.62
N LEU A 92 -6.98 -2.78 -6.79
CA LEU A 92 -6.63 -2.06 -8.00
C LEU A 92 -6.54 -2.99 -9.23
N PHE A 93 -5.94 -4.17 -9.10
CA PHE A 93 -5.89 -5.14 -10.20
C PHE A 93 -7.23 -5.79 -10.55
N ARG A 94 -8.18 -5.73 -9.61
CA ARG A 94 -9.54 -6.23 -9.81
C ARG A 94 -10.50 -5.14 -10.31
N ALA A 95 -10.06 -3.88 -10.34
CA ALA A 95 -10.85 -2.77 -10.83
C ALA A 95 -11.27 -3.01 -12.30
N ARG A 96 -12.54 -2.72 -12.59
CA ARG A 96 -13.15 -2.95 -13.89
C ARG A 96 -12.87 -1.83 -14.88
N ASP A 97 -12.64 -0.63 -14.37
CA ASP A 97 -12.36 0.56 -15.16
C ASP A 97 -11.55 1.61 -14.37
N LEU A 98 -11.15 2.67 -15.06
CA LEU A 98 -10.36 3.76 -14.48
C LEU A 98 -11.10 4.55 -13.41
N ARG A 99 -12.45 4.58 -13.43
CA ARG A 99 -13.23 5.29 -12.42
C ARG A 99 -13.16 4.52 -11.11
N GLU A 100 -13.38 3.21 -11.14
CA GLU A 100 -13.22 2.35 -9.96
C GLU A 100 -11.79 2.40 -9.42
N ALA A 101 -10.77 2.37 -10.29
CA ALA A 101 -9.37 2.52 -9.89
C ALA A 101 -9.10 3.86 -9.17
N PHE A 102 -9.69 4.95 -9.64
CA PHE A 102 -9.52 6.28 -9.03
C PHE A 102 -10.24 6.39 -7.67
N GLU A 103 -11.41 5.76 -7.54
CA GLU A 103 -12.12 5.64 -6.26
C GLU A 103 -11.27 4.88 -5.24
N LEU A 104 -10.71 3.73 -5.63
CA LEU A 104 -9.81 2.94 -4.78
C LEU A 104 -8.56 3.71 -4.36
N GLN A 105 -7.93 4.45 -5.28
CA GLN A 105 -6.78 5.30 -4.96
C GLN A 105 -7.16 6.38 -3.95
N SER A 106 -8.32 7.01 -4.12
CA SER A 106 -8.82 8.05 -3.22
C SER A 106 -9.12 7.52 -1.82
N GLU A 107 -9.73 6.33 -1.72
CA GLU A 107 -9.96 5.62 -0.46
C GLU A 107 -8.64 5.27 0.23
N TYR A 108 -7.67 4.74 -0.52
CA TYR A 108 -6.35 4.40 0.01
C TYR A 108 -5.66 5.62 0.60
N VAL A 109 -5.60 6.74 -0.14
CA VAL A 109 -4.97 7.98 0.35
C VAL A 109 -5.64 8.50 1.61
N LYS A 110 -6.98 8.52 1.66
CA LYS A 110 -7.73 8.94 2.86
C LYS A 110 -7.40 8.04 4.07
N SER A 111 -7.37 6.73 3.86
CA SER A 111 -7.01 5.75 4.88
C SER A 111 -5.57 5.96 5.37
N GLN A 112 -4.60 6.08 4.45
CA GLN A 112 -3.20 6.33 4.79
C GLN A 112 -3.02 7.63 5.57
N PHE A 113 -3.77 8.69 5.25
CA PHE A 113 -3.72 9.93 6.01
C PHE A 113 -4.24 9.77 7.45
N ALA A 114 -5.32 9.01 7.64
CA ALA A 114 -5.82 8.69 8.99
C ALA A 114 -4.81 7.83 9.78
N THR A 115 -4.20 6.84 9.12
CA THR A 115 -3.14 6.00 9.69
C THR A 115 -1.95 6.85 10.13
N LEU A 116 -1.43 7.73 9.27
CA LEU A 116 -0.32 8.62 9.59
C LEU A 116 -0.61 9.51 10.80
N GLN A 117 -1.83 10.07 10.89
CA GLN A 117 -2.23 10.84 12.07
C GLN A 117 -2.21 10.01 13.36
N SER A 118 -2.62 8.74 13.32
CA SER A 118 -2.51 7.83 14.47
C SER A 118 -1.06 7.57 14.83
N GLN A 119 -0.24 7.21 13.83
CA GLN A 119 1.17 6.91 14.02
C GLN A 119 1.92 8.09 14.66
N VAL A 120 1.68 9.33 14.19
CA VAL A 120 2.25 10.55 14.79
C VAL A 120 1.85 10.71 16.26
N LYS A 121 0.58 10.50 16.60
CA LYS A 121 0.11 10.58 18.01
C LYS A 121 0.79 9.53 18.88
N GLU A 122 0.96 8.31 18.37
CA GLU A 122 1.61 7.22 19.08
C GLU A 122 3.10 7.49 19.33
N TYR A 123 3.83 8.01 18.35
CA TYR A 123 5.23 8.43 18.54
C TYR A 123 5.35 9.61 19.49
N GLY A 124 4.41 10.57 19.44
CA GLY A 124 4.36 11.67 20.39
C GLY A 124 4.19 11.20 21.84
N ALA A 125 3.30 10.21 22.06
CA ALA A 125 3.12 9.60 23.38
C ALA A 125 4.37 8.85 23.86
N LEU A 126 5.06 8.15 22.95
CA LEU A 126 6.32 7.47 23.26
C LEU A 126 7.43 8.47 23.64
N ALA A 127 7.54 9.58 22.92
CA ALA A 127 8.51 10.64 23.21
C ALA A 127 8.27 11.27 24.58
N GLN A 128 7.00 11.56 24.93
CA GLN A 128 6.63 12.07 26.26
C GLN A 128 7.01 11.10 27.38
N LYS A 129 6.82 9.80 27.19
CA LYS A 129 7.22 8.75 28.15
C LYS A 129 8.74 8.65 28.34
N THR A 130 9.52 9.19 27.40
CA THR A 130 10.99 9.21 27.45
C THR A 130 11.53 10.45 28.17
N ALA A 131 10.75 11.52 28.22
CA ALA A 131 11.12 12.79 28.85
C ALA A 131 10.88 12.81 30.38
N HIS A 132 10.22 11.79 30.91
CA HIS A 132 9.94 11.57 32.34
C HIS A 132 10.71 10.34 32.84
#